data_AF-A0A7X9IY26-F1
#
_entry.id   AF-A0A7X9IY26-F1
#
_cell.length_a   1.000
_cell.length_b   1.000
_cell.length_c   1.000
_cell.angle_alpha   90.00
_cell.angle_beta   90.00
_cell.angle_gamma   90.00
#
_symmetry.space_group_name_H-M   'P 1'
#
loop_
_entity.id
_entity.type
_entity.pdbx_description
1 polymer ?
#
loop_
_entity_poly.entity_id
_entity_poly.type
_entity_poly.pdbx_seq_one_letter_code
_entity_poly.pdbx_strand_id
1 'polypeptide(L)'
;MDDDVSLVPLGGLAVEEGTDAGVVLAIGERPVTVGRETGCELRLTDTSSSRRHFRVLPDSSGRLQLEDLGSANGTYVNGQRVKKVVLQPGDVIGIGQTTLRFLSEAELVDALRQRTMRVTERDPLTQTCSRRLFDMRLRTEITLNARSGGTVSVALVEVDAIASIVQQHGERGLERVLQAVGLGLVGFLRENDLLARFDDTAFAVLIVDPSPNTAYLVAERMCAGVEGLRVDVAGQPVPLTASVGLVSEKGRRDLTIEALLERASTELDRARDAGGNCVSRWVHPAIREPVPAVSSDLRGTVVGVDRRNK
;
A
#
# COMPACT_ATOMS: atom_id res chain seq x y z
N MET A 1 -33.36 -18.51 8.67
CA MET A 1 -32.88 -18.11 10.01
C MET A 1 -31.42 -18.48 10.02
N ASP A 2 -30.62 -17.64 9.36
CA ASP A 2 -29.16 -17.76 9.41
C ASP A 2 -28.73 -16.98 10.64
N ASP A 3 -28.35 -17.74 11.67
CA ASP A 3 -27.65 -17.23 12.84
C ASP A 3 -26.31 -16.65 12.38
N ASP A 4 -26.32 -15.36 12.03
CA ASP A 4 -25.12 -14.53 11.92
C ASP A 4 -24.59 -14.27 13.34
N VAL A 5 -24.15 -15.34 14.00
CA VAL A 5 -23.33 -15.26 15.20
C VAL A 5 -21.99 -14.74 14.72
N SER A 6 -21.71 -13.48 15.06
CA SER A 6 -20.38 -12.91 14.92
C SER A 6 -19.37 -13.86 15.57
N LEU A 7 -18.68 -14.66 14.77
CA LEU A 7 -17.65 -15.59 15.22
C LEU A 7 -16.46 -14.76 15.70
N VAL A 8 -16.45 -14.42 16.98
CA VAL A 8 -15.28 -13.85 17.63
C VAL A 8 -14.23 -14.96 17.67
N PRO A 9 -13.07 -14.79 17.00
CA PRO A 9 -12.06 -15.83 16.97
C PRO A 9 -11.40 -15.97 18.34
N LEU A 10 -11.24 -17.22 18.80
CA LEU A 10 -10.60 -17.55 20.09
C LEU A 10 -9.06 -17.53 20.00
N GLY A 11 -8.51 -17.52 18.79
CA GLY A 11 -7.08 -17.53 18.50
C GLY A 11 -6.84 -17.92 17.04
N GLY A 12 -5.56 -18.05 16.66
CA GLY A 12 -5.19 -18.34 15.27
C GLY A 12 -4.01 -19.29 15.12
N LEU A 13 -3.87 -19.84 13.91
CA LEU A 13 -2.66 -20.54 13.47
C LEU A 13 -2.06 -19.77 12.30
N ALA A 14 -0.79 -19.40 12.41
CA ALA A 14 0.00 -18.83 11.32
C ALA A 14 1.11 -19.78 10.91
N VAL A 15 1.17 -20.16 9.64
CA VAL A 15 2.26 -20.96 9.08
C VAL A 15 3.48 -20.05 8.90
N GLU A 16 4.56 -20.33 9.63
CA GLU A 16 5.78 -19.52 9.61
C GLU A 16 6.81 -20.06 8.62
N GLU A 17 6.99 -21.37 8.57
CA GLU A 17 7.91 -22.05 7.66
C GLU A 17 7.22 -23.22 6.95
N GLY A 18 7.74 -23.56 5.77
CA GLY A 18 7.17 -24.57 4.88
C GLY A 18 6.58 -23.95 3.61
N THR A 19 6.03 -24.80 2.75
CA THR A 19 5.49 -24.42 1.44
C THR A 19 4.25 -23.51 1.53
N ASP A 20 3.54 -23.57 2.66
CA ASP A 20 2.33 -22.77 2.92
C ASP A 20 2.61 -21.55 3.81
N ALA A 21 3.88 -21.11 3.92
CA ALA A 21 4.27 -19.98 4.76
C ALA A 21 3.45 -18.71 4.45
N GLY A 22 3.04 -18.01 5.51
CA GLY A 22 2.16 -16.84 5.44
C GLY A 22 0.67 -17.16 5.40
N VAL A 23 0.27 -18.44 5.39
CA VAL A 23 -1.13 -18.83 5.64
C VAL A 23 -1.49 -18.58 7.10
N VAL A 24 -2.60 -17.88 7.32
CA VAL A 24 -3.17 -17.61 8.65
C VAL A 24 -4.61 -18.09 8.65
N LEU A 25 -4.99 -18.87 9.67
CA LEU A 25 -6.34 -19.39 9.88
C LEU A 25 -6.86 -18.98 11.26
N ALA A 26 -8.07 -18.44 11.31
CA ALA A 26 -8.78 -18.15 12.53
C ALA A 26 -9.40 -19.42 13.13
N ILE A 27 -9.34 -19.57 14.45
CA ILE A 27 -9.97 -20.66 15.19
C ILE A 27 -11.11 -20.08 16.02
N GLY A 28 -12.32 -20.60 15.81
CA GLY A 28 -13.51 -20.27 16.61
C GLY A 28 -13.90 -21.42 17.55
N GLU A 29 -15.19 -21.53 17.84
CA GLU A 29 -15.72 -22.60 18.70
C GLU A 29 -15.71 -23.99 18.04
N ARG A 30 -15.73 -24.02 16.70
CA ARG A 30 -15.72 -25.28 15.93
C ARG A 30 -14.30 -25.82 15.84
N PRO A 31 -14.10 -27.15 15.97
CA PRO A 31 -12.80 -27.77 15.79
C PRO A 31 -12.20 -27.46 14.42
N VAL A 32 -10.91 -27.14 14.39
CA VAL A 32 -10.11 -26.95 13.18
C VAL A 32 -9.17 -28.13 13.05
N THR A 33 -9.27 -28.88 11.96
CA THR A 33 -8.38 -29.97 11.60
C THR A 33 -7.27 -29.45 10.67
N VAL A 34 -6.03 -29.83 10.97
CA VAL A 34 -4.84 -29.52 10.16
C VAL A 34 -4.27 -30.81 9.59
N GLY A 35 -3.98 -30.82 8.30
CA GLY A 35 -3.44 -31.99 7.60
C GLY A 35 -3.42 -31.81 6.09
N ARG A 36 -2.93 -32.78 5.33
CA ARG A 36 -2.80 -32.65 3.86
C ARG A 36 -4.04 -32.97 3.04
N GLU A 37 -5.06 -33.59 3.66
CA GLU A 37 -6.28 -33.94 2.93
C GLU A 37 -7.14 -32.72 2.62
N THR A 38 -7.90 -32.77 1.54
CA THR A 38 -8.77 -31.67 1.08
C THR A 38 -9.89 -31.31 2.04
N GLY A 39 -10.21 -32.17 3.01
CA GLY A 39 -11.24 -31.93 4.03
C GLY A 39 -10.73 -31.26 5.31
N CYS A 40 -9.43 -30.94 5.43
CA CYS A 40 -8.90 -30.19 6.56
C CYS A 40 -9.16 -28.68 6.39
N GLU A 41 -9.59 -28.03 7.47
CA GLU A 41 -9.77 -26.57 7.51
C GLU A 41 -8.46 -25.82 7.25
N LEU A 42 -7.32 -26.35 7.74
CA LEU A 42 -6.00 -25.96 7.28
C LEU A 42 -5.37 -27.10 6.50
N ARG A 43 -5.47 -27.03 5.17
CA ARG A 43 -4.80 -27.97 4.29
C ARG A 43 -3.33 -27.60 4.12
N LEU A 44 -2.45 -28.51 4.47
CA LEU A 44 -1.01 -28.39 4.24
C LEU A 44 -0.59 -29.07 2.94
N THR A 45 0.32 -28.46 2.20
CA THR A 45 0.98 -29.05 1.02
C THR A 45 2.19 -29.90 1.40
N ASP A 46 2.64 -29.83 2.65
CA ASP A 46 3.72 -30.65 3.20
C ASP A 46 3.42 -32.16 3.11
N THR A 47 4.21 -32.86 2.31
CA THR A 47 4.07 -34.31 2.07
C THR A 47 4.35 -35.18 3.29
N SER A 48 5.11 -34.65 4.27
CA SER A 48 5.41 -35.31 5.53
C SER A 48 4.31 -35.12 6.59
N SER A 49 3.31 -34.27 6.29
CA SER A 49 2.09 -34.19 7.11
C SER A 49 1.15 -35.38 6.84
N SER A 50 0.31 -35.68 7.83
CA SER A 50 -0.65 -36.78 7.75
C SER A 50 -1.95 -36.25 7.16
N ARG A 51 -2.78 -37.14 6.60
CA ARG A 51 -4.06 -36.76 5.98
C ARG A 51 -4.89 -35.86 6.90
N ARG A 52 -5.08 -36.31 8.13
CA ARG A 52 -5.49 -35.52 9.30
C ARG A 52 -4.39 -35.65 10.33
N HIS A 53 -3.69 -34.57 10.64
CA HIS A 53 -2.48 -34.62 11.46
C HIS A 53 -2.78 -34.28 12.92
N PHE A 54 -3.37 -33.11 13.17
CA PHE A 54 -3.89 -32.74 14.47
C PHE A 54 -5.19 -31.96 14.32
N ARG A 55 -5.89 -31.74 15.43
CA ARG A 55 -6.99 -30.78 15.52
C ARG A 55 -6.78 -29.81 16.68
N VAL A 56 -7.36 -28.61 16.56
CA VAL A 56 -7.45 -27.62 17.62
C VAL A 56 -8.91 -27.33 17.93
N LEU A 57 -9.27 -27.33 19.20
CA LEU A 57 -10.61 -27.09 19.70
C LEU A 57 -10.59 -26.46 21.09
N PRO A 58 -11.60 -25.67 21.49
CA PRO A 58 -11.71 -25.20 22.86
C PRO A 58 -11.96 -26.35 23.85
N ASP A 59 -11.32 -26.31 25.01
CA ASP A 59 -11.63 -27.14 26.16
C ASP A 59 -12.89 -26.65 26.90
N SER A 60 -13.30 -27.35 27.96
CA SER A 60 -14.46 -26.96 28.80
C SER A 60 -14.30 -25.60 29.48
N SER A 61 -13.09 -25.03 29.50
CA SER A 61 -12.76 -23.73 30.06
C SER A 61 -12.53 -22.67 28.98
N GLY A 62 -12.77 -22.99 27.71
CA GLY A 62 -12.61 -22.08 26.57
C GLY A 62 -11.18 -21.92 26.06
N ARG A 63 -10.20 -22.65 26.61
CA ARG A 63 -8.80 -22.58 26.14
C ARG A 63 -8.60 -23.50 24.95
N LEU A 64 -7.88 -23.03 23.94
CA LEU A 64 -7.61 -23.82 22.75
C LEU A 64 -6.61 -24.96 23.06
N GLN A 65 -7.03 -26.18 22.74
CA GLN A 65 -6.30 -27.40 22.97
C GLN A 65 -5.98 -28.07 21.63
N LEU A 66 -4.73 -28.46 21.45
CA LEU A 66 -4.27 -29.27 20.34
C LEU A 66 -4.37 -30.75 20.70
N GLU A 67 -4.83 -31.58 19.75
CA GLU A 67 -4.86 -33.04 19.84
C GLU A 67 -4.29 -33.65 18.56
N ASP A 68 -3.23 -34.46 18.69
CA ASP A 68 -2.66 -35.24 17.59
C ASP A 68 -3.60 -36.39 17.22
N LEU A 69 -3.86 -36.58 15.93
CA LEU A 69 -4.83 -37.56 15.42
C LEU A 69 -4.18 -38.89 15.01
N GLY A 70 -3.07 -39.27 15.66
CA GLY A 70 -2.30 -40.46 15.32
C GLY A 70 -1.40 -40.22 14.11
N SER A 71 -0.76 -39.05 14.07
CA SER A 71 0.08 -38.67 12.94
C SER A 71 1.32 -39.58 12.82
N ALA A 72 1.74 -39.86 11.58
CA ALA A 72 2.87 -40.74 11.31
C ALA A 72 4.19 -40.21 11.89
N ASN A 73 4.43 -38.90 11.75
CA ASN A 73 5.68 -38.24 12.17
C ASN A 73 5.57 -37.57 13.56
N GLY A 74 4.37 -37.54 14.15
CA GLY A 74 4.10 -36.83 15.40
C GLY A 74 3.90 -35.33 15.22
N THR A 75 3.09 -34.75 16.12
CA THR A 75 3.01 -33.30 16.32
C THR A 75 3.96 -32.88 17.44
N TYR A 76 4.68 -31.78 17.24
CA TYR A 76 5.60 -31.20 18.22
C TYR A 76 5.12 -29.81 18.62
N VAL A 77 5.21 -29.47 19.91
CA VAL A 77 4.97 -28.11 20.40
C VAL A 77 6.21 -27.67 21.17
N ASN A 78 6.81 -26.56 20.76
CA ASN A 78 8.09 -26.06 21.28
C ASN A 78 9.19 -27.14 21.29
N GLY A 79 9.23 -27.95 20.23
CA GLY A 79 10.18 -29.05 20.05
C GLY A 79 9.85 -30.35 20.82
N GLN A 80 8.82 -30.35 21.67
CA GLN A 80 8.41 -31.54 22.43
C GLN A 80 7.25 -32.25 21.74
N ARG A 81 7.35 -33.57 21.57
CA ARG A 81 6.27 -34.38 20.96
C ARG A 81 5.07 -34.45 21.90
N VAL A 82 3.88 -34.14 21.39
CA VAL A 82 2.64 -34.11 22.18
C VAL A 82 1.57 -35.02 21.59
N LYS A 83 0.71 -35.57 22.46
CA LYS A 83 -0.57 -36.16 22.05
C LYS A 83 -1.73 -35.19 22.24
N LYS A 84 -1.68 -34.42 23.33
CA LYS A 84 -2.71 -33.45 23.70
C LYS A 84 -2.09 -32.36 24.58
N VAL A 85 -2.32 -31.09 24.27
CA VAL A 85 -1.76 -29.94 25.00
C VAL A 85 -2.64 -28.70 24.88
N VAL A 86 -2.74 -27.91 25.94
CA VAL A 86 -3.39 -26.59 25.86
C VAL A 86 -2.37 -25.59 25.33
N LEU A 87 -2.70 -24.91 24.23
CA LEU A 87 -1.81 -23.97 23.56
C LEU A 87 -1.75 -22.64 24.32
N GLN A 88 -0.56 -22.02 24.31
CA GLN A 88 -0.32 -20.66 24.76
C GLN A 88 0.11 -19.79 23.57
N PRO A 89 -0.34 -18.51 23.48
CA PRO A 89 0.12 -17.60 22.44
C PRO A 89 1.65 -17.59 22.33
N GLY A 90 2.16 -17.70 21.11
CA GLY A 90 3.59 -17.83 20.81
C GLY A 90 4.10 -19.27 20.71
N ASP A 91 3.32 -20.28 21.09
CA ASP A 91 3.70 -21.68 20.92
C ASP A 91 3.99 -22.01 19.45
N VAL A 92 5.08 -22.72 19.20
CA VAL A 92 5.48 -23.19 17.88
C VAL A 92 5.13 -24.65 17.72
N ILE A 93 4.25 -24.95 16.77
CA ILE A 93 3.77 -26.28 16.42
C ILE A 93 4.55 -26.77 15.19
N GLY A 94 5.32 -27.84 15.35
CA GLY A 94 6.08 -28.48 14.28
C GLY A 94 5.34 -29.69 13.68
N ILE A 95 5.29 -29.73 12.35
CA ILE A 95 4.88 -30.90 11.55
C ILE A 95 5.89 -31.07 10.42
N GLY A 96 6.77 -32.08 10.50
CA GLY A 96 7.65 -32.38 9.38
C GLY A 96 8.58 -31.21 9.01
N GLN A 97 8.35 -30.58 7.86
CA GLN A 97 9.08 -29.37 7.40
C GLN A 97 8.31 -28.06 7.61
N THR A 98 7.10 -28.15 8.16
CA THR A 98 6.21 -27.02 8.42
C THR A 98 6.23 -26.63 9.89
N THR A 99 6.31 -25.33 10.16
CA THR A 99 6.11 -24.78 11.50
C THR A 99 4.94 -23.81 11.50
N LEU A 100 4.11 -23.89 12.52
CA LEU A 100 2.98 -23.00 12.75
C LEU A 100 3.17 -22.32 14.10
N ARG A 101 2.84 -21.04 14.19
CA ARG A 101 2.74 -20.32 15.46
C ARG A 101 1.28 -20.20 15.88
N PHE A 102 1.00 -20.51 17.14
CA PHE A 102 -0.29 -20.23 17.74
C PHE A 102 -0.37 -18.76 18.16
N LEU A 103 -1.43 -18.08 17.73
CA LEU A 103 -1.65 -16.66 17.95
C LEU A 103 -2.78 -16.44 18.96
N SER A 104 -2.61 -15.45 19.82
CA SER A 104 -3.73 -14.86 20.56
C SER A 104 -4.74 -14.19 19.62
N GLU A 105 -5.93 -13.85 20.14
CA GLU A 105 -6.94 -13.09 19.39
C GLU A 105 -6.36 -11.77 18.84
N ALA A 106 -5.64 -11.01 19.67
CA ALA A 106 -5.03 -9.75 19.25
C ALA A 106 -4.01 -9.93 18.13
N GLU A 107 -3.11 -10.92 18.26
CA GLU A 107 -2.10 -11.23 17.24
C GLU A 107 -2.73 -11.76 15.95
N LEU A 108 -3.80 -12.54 16.03
CA LEU A 108 -4.55 -12.99 14.86
C LEU A 108 -5.18 -11.80 14.12
N VAL A 109 -5.84 -10.91 14.85
CA VAL A 109 -6.45 -9.70 14.26
C VAL A 109 -5.38 -8.87 13.55
N ASP A 110 -4.21 -8.71 14.17
CA ASP A 110 -3.10 -7.98 13.55
C ASP A 110 -2.52 -8.71 12.34
N ALA A 111 -2.36 -10.04 12.40
CA ALA A 111 -1.87 -10.84 11.26
C ALA A 111 -2.84 -10.83 10.07
N LEU A 112 -4.15 -10.96 10.32
CA LEU A 112 -5.19 -10.87 9.28
C LEU A 112 -5.30 -9.46 8.69
N ARG A 113 -5.13 -8.42 9.53
CA ARG A 113 -5.01 -7.03 9.06
C ARG A 113 -3.79 -6.88 8.14
N GLN A 114 -2.61 -7.34 8.56
CA GLN A 114 -1.38 -7.27 7.76
C GLN A 114 -1.50 -8.05 6.44
N ARG A 115 -2.19 -9.20 6.43
CA ARG A 115 -2.39 -9.99 5.22
C ARG A 115 -3.35 -9.31 4.23
N THR A 116 -4.43 -8.72 4.72
CA THR A 116 -5.34 -7.87 3.93
C THR A 116 -4.59 -6.64 3.38
N MET A 117 -3.66 -6.08 4.15
CA MET A 117 -2.83 -4.95 3.71
C MET A 117 -1.91 -5.30 2.53
N ARG A 118 -1.35 -6.52 2.44
CA ARG A 118 -0.46 -6.94 1.32
C ARG A 118 -1.16 -7.08 -0.04
N VAL A 119 -2.48 -7.33 -0.05
CA VAL A 119 -3.28 -7.43 -1.30
C VAL A 119 -3.71 -6.04 -1.82
N THR A 120 -3.51 -4.98 -1.04
CA THR A 120 -4.07 -3.64 -1.28
C THR A 120 -3.01 -2.53 -1.30
N GLU A 121 -1.80 -2.83 -1.77
CA GLU A 121 -0.72 -1.84 -1.89
C GLU A 121 -0.76 -1.05 -3.20
N ARG A 122 -1.53 -1.52 -4.20
CA ARG A 122 -1.61 -0.92 -5.53
C ARG A 122 -3.05 -0.54 -5.91
N ASP A 123 -3.20 0.58 -6.61
CA ASP A 123 -4.44 0.98 -7.24
C ASP A 123 -4.69 0.12 -8.50
N PRO A 124 -5.87 -0.53 -8.64
CA PRO A 124 -6.13 -1.46 -9.74
C PRO A 124 -6.17 -0.79 -11.11
N LEU A 125 -6.56 0.50 -11.19
CA LEU A 125 -6.65 1.21 -12.47
C LEU A 125 -5.26 1.60 -12.96
N THR A 126 -4.49 2.29 -12.13
CA THR A 126 -3.25 3.00 -12.51
C THR A 126 -1.98 2.27 -12.11
N GLN A 127 -2.07 1.23 -11.28
CA GLN A 127 -0.92 0.49 -10.71
C GLN A 127 0.02 1.35 -9.85
N THR A 128 -0.39 2.58 -9.53
CA THR A 128 0.27 3.41 -8.51
C THR A 128 0.01 2.85 -7.12
N CYS A 129 0.60 3.41 -6.08
CA CYS A 129 0.31 2.96 -4.71
C CYS A 129 -1.16 3.23 -4.37
N SER A 130 -1.71 2.43 -3.46
CA SER A 130 -3.03 2.73 -2.92
C SER A 130 -2.98 3.97 -2.02
N ARG A 131 -4.10 4.70 -1.94
CA ARG A 131 -4.31 5.79 -1.00
C ARG A 131 -3.92 5.44 0.43
N ARG A 132 -4.22 4.21 0.85
CA ARG A 132 -3.89 3.68 2.17
C ARG A 132 -2.38 3.57 2.40
N LEU A 133 -1.62 3.07 1.43
CA LEU A 133 -0.16 2.98 1.53
C LEU A 133 0.46 4.37 1.61
N PHE A 134 -0.06 5.33 0.85
CA PHE A 134 0.34 6.73 0.94
C PHE A 134 0.12 7.31 2.35
N ASP A 135 -1.08 7.16 2.93
CA ASP A 135 -1.37 7.70 4.26
C ASP A 135 -0.47 7.09 5.34
N MET A 136 -0.19 5.79 5.25
CA MET A 136 0.74 5.11 6.17
C MET A 136 2.16 5.66 6.05
N ARG A 137 2.67 5.84 4.83
CA ARG A 137 4.02 6.34 4.61
C ARG A 137 4.16 7.81 5.00
N LEU A 138 3.16 8.63 4.68
CA LEU A 138 3.11 10.02 5.10
C LEU A 138 3.08 10.16 6.63
N ARG A 139 2.29 9.32 7.34
CA ARG A 139 2.29 9.30 8.81
C ARG A 139 3.68 9.01 9.38
N THR A 140 4.39 8.07 8.76
CA THR A 140 5.76 7.71 9.13
C THR A 140 6.69 8.90 8.93
N GLU A 141 6.62 9.56 7.78
CA GLU A 141 7.45 10.72 7.46
C GLU A 141 7.20 11.90 8.41
N ILE A 142 5.94 12.19 8.75
CA ILE A 142 5.57 13.19 9.76
C ILE A 142 6.21 12.86 11.11
N THR A 143 6.12 11.59 11.53
CA THR A 143 6.65 11.15 12.83
C THR A 143 8.18 11.29 12.90
N LEU A 144 8.87 10.95 11.82
CA LEU A 144 10.33 11.09 11.72
C LEU A 144 10.75 12.56 11.77
N ASN A 145 10.10 13.41 10.98
CA ASN A 145 10.46 14.83 10.88
C ASN A 145 9.94 15.67 12.05
N ALA A 146 8.93 15.21 12.80
CA ALA A 146 8.48 15.88 14.02
C ALA A 146 9.55 15.91 15.11
N ARG A 147 10.51 14.98 15.09
CA ARG A 147 11.61 14.91 16.06
C ARG A 147 12.80 15.79 15.67
N SER A 148 13.17 15.78 14.39
CA SER A 148 14.29 16.56 13.85
C SER A 148 13.91 18.00 13.50
N GLY A 149 12.61 18.32 13.39
CA GLY A 149 12.14 19.57 12.81
C GLY A 149 12.42 19.68 11.32
N GLY A 150 12.55 18.53 10.63
CA GLY A 150 12.80 18.44 9.18
C GLY A 150 11.61 18.83 8.33
N THR A 151 11.65 18.49 7.05
CA THR A 151 10.63 18.89 6.06
C THR A 151 9.76 17.70 5.68
N VAL A 152 8.44 17.94 5.56
CA VAL A 152 7.49 16.98 4.97
C VAL A 152 6.87 17.64 3.75
N SER A 153 7.06 17.06 2.56
CA SER A 153 6.54 17.60 1.31
C SER A 153 5.51 16.67 0.67
N VAL A 154 4.33 17.22 0.35
CA VAL A 154 3.23 16.51 -0.32
C VAL A 154 2.74 17.34 -1.49
N ALA A 155 2.49 16.69 -2.63
CA ALA A 155 1.84 17.31 -3.78
C ALA A 155 0.55 16.57 -4.15
N LEU A 156 -0.47 17.32 -4.56
CA LEU A 156 -1.62 16.78 -5.29
C LEU A 156 -1.49 17.18 -6.76
N VAL A 157 -1.68 16.22 -7.66
CA VAL A 157 -1.55 16.38 -9.12
C VAL A 157 -2.88 15.98 -9.74
N GLU A 158 -3.50 16.88 -10.51
CA GLU A 158 -4.71 16.55 -11.28
C GLU A 158 -4.52 16.91 -12.76
N VAL A 159 -5.06 16.07 -13.64
CA VAL A 159 -5.15 16.34 -15.08
C VAL A 159 -6.12 17.49 -15.33
N ASP A 160 -5.72 18.48 -16.12
CA ASP A 160 -6.58 19.60 -16.45
C ASP A 160 -7.67 19.19 -17.45
N ALA A 161 -8.77 19.95 -17.49
CA ALA A 161 -9.88 19.79 -18.45
C ALA A 161 -10.55 18.39 -18.47
N ILE A 162 -10.60 17.68 -17.34
CA ILE A 162 -11.26 16.35 -17.22
C ILE A 162 -12.67 16.33 -17.80
N ALA A 163 -13.47 17.36 -17.55
CA ALA A 163 -14.83 17.45 -18.10
C ALA A 163 -14.85 17.37 -19.65
N SER A 164 -13.88 18.04 -20.31
CA SER A 164 -13.73 17.97 -21.77
C SER A 164 -13.28 16.58 -22.23
N ILE A 165 -12.36 15.94 -21.50
CA ILE A 165 -11.89 14.58 -21.80
C ILE A 165 -13.05 13.59 -21.73
N VAL A 166 -13.86 13.65 -20.66
CA VAL A 166 -15.03 12.78 -20.49
C VAL A 166 -16.07 13.06 -21.57
N GLN A 167 -16.33 14.33 -21.91
CA GLN A 167 -17.28 14.69 -22.96
C GLN A 167 -16.86 14.14 -24.33
N GLN A 168 -15.57 14.18 -24.67
CA GLN A 168 -15.07 13.78 -25.99
C GLN A 168 -14.78 12.28 -26.10
N HIS A 169 -14.31 11.65 -25.02
CA HIS A 169 -13.78 10.28 -25.06
C HIS A 169 -14.46 9.31 -24.08
N GLY A 170 -15.42 9.79 -23.28
CA GLY A 170 -16.12 9.01 -22.28
C GLY A 170 -15.24 8.61 -21.08
N GLU A 171 -15.84 7.90 -20.13
CA GLU A 171 -15.15 7.45 -18.90
C GLU A 171 -13.97 6.53 -19.19
N ARG A 172 -14.09 5.64 -20.19
CA ARG A 172 -12.99 4.76 -20.61
C ARG A 172 -11.80 5.53 -21.19
N GLY A 173 -12.07 6.68 -21.81
CA GLY A 173 -11.02 7.59 -22.27
C GLY A 173 -10.29 8.23 -21.10
N LEU A 174 -11.02 8.70 -20.10
CA LEU A 174 -10.44 9.23 -18.86
C LEU A 174 -9.61 8.17 -18.13
N GLU A 175 -10.12 6.94 -17.97
CA GLU A 175 -9.38 5.82 -17.38
C GLU A 175 -8.03 5.59 -18.09
N ARG A 176 -8.02 5.63 -19.42
CA ARG A 176 -6.82 5.46 -20.23
C ARG A 176 -5.82 6.60 -20.03
N VAL A 177 -6.32 7.84 -19.92
CA VAL A 177 -5.50 9.02 -19.59
C VAL A 177 -4.89 8.87 -18.21
N LEU A 178 -5.69 8.55 -17.18
CA LEU A 178 -5.21 8.38 -15.80
C LEU A 178 -4.16 7.26 -15.69
N GLN A 179 -4.33 6.16 -16.42
CA GLN A 179 -3.31 5.10 -16.52
C GLN A 179 -1.98 5.61 -17.08
N ALA A 180 -2.03 6.36 -18.18
CA ALA A 180 -0.84 6.89 -18.83
C ALA A 180 -0.15 7.96 -17.96
N VAL A 181 -0.93 8.84 -17.33
CA VAL A 181 -0.44 9.86 -16.41
C VAL A 181 0.20 9.22 -15.19
N GLY A 182 -0.47 8.26 -14.54
CA GLY A 182 0.08 7.53 -13.39
C GLY A 182 1.43 6.88 -13.73
N LEU A 183 1.54 6.19 -14.87
CA LEU A 183 2.81 5.60 -15.32
C LEU A 183 3.87 6.66 -15.65
N GLY A 184 3.49 7.76 -16.30
CA GLY A 184 4.39 8.85 -16.64
C GLY A 184 4.98 9.54 -15.41
N LEU A 185 4.14 9.77 -14.39
CA LEU A 185 4.54 10.41 -13.14
C LEU A 185 5.59 9.59 -12.38
N VAL A 186 5.49 8.25 -12.38
CA VAL A 186 6.49 7.37 -11.75
C VAL A 186 7.91 7.64 -12.28
N GLY A 187 8.05 8.00 -13.56
CA GLY A 187 9.36 8.27 -14.18
C GLY A 187 10.11 9.48 -13.62
N PHE A 188 9.42 10.39 -12.91
CA PHE A 188 10.04 11.59 -12.32
C PHE A 188 10.39 11.46 -10.84
N LEU A 189 10.03 10.34 -10.23
CA LEU A 189 10.13 10.09 -8.79
C LEU A 189 11.32 9.19 -8.47
N ARG A 190 11.95 9.45 -7.33
CA ARG A 190 13.02 8.59 -6.79
C ARG A 190 12.42 7.38 -6.09
N GLU A 191 13.26 6.40 -5.79
CA GLU A 191 12.86 5.17 -5.07
C GLU A 191 12.16 5.43 -3.72
N ASN A 192 12.53 6.51 -3.03
CA ASN A 192 11.95 6.88 -1.73
C ASN A 192 10.71 7.77 -1.83
N ASP A 193 10.45 8.34 -3.01
CA ASP A 193 9.23 9.10 -3.26
C ASP A 193 8.06 8.14 -3.49
N LEU A 194 6.83 8.59 -3.22
CA LEU A 194 5.66 7.73 -3.35
C LEU A 194 4.57 8.41 -4.15
N LEU A 195 4.08 7.73 -5.18
CA LEU A 195 2.92 8.12 -5.96
C LEU A 195 1.75 7.21 -5.63
N ALA A 196 0.61 7.79 -5.30
CA ALA A 196 -0.64 7.09 -5.12
C ALA A 196 -1.77 7.76 -5.89
N ARG A 197 -2.72 6.97 -6.37
CA ARG A 197 -4.03 7.52 -6.78
C ARG A 197 -4.75 7.99 -5.52
N PHE A 198 -5.07 9.28 -5.49
CA PHE A 198 -5.65 9.94 -4.32
C PHE A 198 -7.16 9.77 -4.28
N ASP A 199 -7.80 10.07 -5.41
CA ASP A 199 -9.22 9.89 -5.66
C ASP A 199 -9.45 9.56 -7.14
N ASP A 200 -10.65 9.80 -7.64
CA ASP A 200 -11.02 9.46 -9.01
C ASP A 200 -10.26 10.27 -10.07
N THR A 201 -9.78 11.47 -9.75
CA THR A 201 -9.21 12.43 -10.70
C THR A 201 -7.76 12.82 -10.39
N ALA A 202 -7.35 12.74 -9.13
CA ALA A 202 -6.08 13.24 -8.66
C ALA A 202 -5.13 12.13 -8.17
N PHE A 203 -3.83 12.46 -8.21
CA PHE A 203 -2.74 11.69 -7.63
C PHE A 203 -2.13 12.45 -6.45
N ALA A 204 -1.71 11.73 -5.43
CA ALA A 204 -0.92 12.27 -4.33
C ALA A 204 0.53 11.79 -4.42
N VAL A 205 1.45 12.71 -4.18
CA VAL A 205 2.89 12.47 -4.22
C VAL A 205 3.49 12.83 -2.87
N LEU A 206 4.21 11.90 -2.25
CA LEU A 206 5.06 12.15 -1.09
C LEU A 206 6.49 12.31 -1.61
N ILE A 207 7.10 13.46 -1.35
CA ILE A 207 8.47 13.76 -1.77
C ILE A 207 9.35 13.75 -0.53
N VAL A 208 10.28 12.79 -0.48
CA VAL A 208 11.17 12.60 0.67
C VAL A 208 12.48 13.34 0.41
N ASP A 209 12.46 14.65 0.61
CA ASP A 209 13.63 15.52 0.46
C ASP A 209 13.59 16.65 1.52
N PRO A 210 14.71 16.99 2.16
CA PRO A 210 14.75 18.06 3.14
C PRO A 210 14.53 19.46 2.53
N SER A 211 14.80 19.66 1.23
CA SER A 211 14.67 20.97 0.58
C SER A 211 13.31 21.16 -0.10
N PRO A 212 12.54 22.20 0.29
CA PRO A 212 11.31 22.59 -0.42
C PRO A 212 11.54 22.99 -1.88
N ASN A 213 12.75 23.46 -2.23
CA ASN A 213 13.09 23.81 -3.60
C ASN A 213 13.25 22.55 -4.46
N THR A 214 13.86 21.49 -3.93
CA THR A 214 13.92 20.19 -4.65
C THR A 214 12.52 19.65 -4.89
N ALA A 215 11.63 19.70 -3.89
CA ALA A 215 10.25 19.28 -4.03
C ALA A 215 9.50 20.08 -5.11
N TYR A 216 9.73 21.40 -5.17
CA TYR A 216 9.19 22.25 -6.22
C TYR A 216 9.70 21.88 -7.62
N LEU A 217 11.00 21.61 -7.78
CA LEU A 217 11.54 21.16 -9.06
C LEU A 217 10.99 19.80 -9.50
N VAL A 218 10.69 18.89 -8.56
CA VAL A 218 10.00 17.63 -8.86
C VAL A 218 8.58 17.93 -9.38
N ALA A 219 7.84 18.81 -8.72
CA ALA A 219 6.50 19.24 -9.14
C ALA A 219 6.48 19.85 -10.55
N GLU A 220 7.42 20.76 -10.85
CA GLU A 220 7.55 21.37 -12.19
C GLU A 220 7.86 20.32 -13.27
N ARG A 221 8.74 19.35 -12.97
CA ARG A 221 9.01 18.24 -13.90
C ARG A 221 7.79 17.36 -14.13
N MET A 222 6.93 17.18 -13.13
CA MET A 222 5.69 16.44 -13.29
C MET A 222 4.71 17.16 -14.24
N CYS A 223 4.51 18.48 -14.08
CA CYS A 223 3.69 19.27 -15.02
C CYS A 223 4.20 19.16 -16.46
N ALA A 224 5.48 19.49 -16.69
CA ALA A 224 6.10 19.42 -18.01
C ALA A 224 6.11 17.99 -18.58
N GLY A 225 6.25 16.99 -17.70
CA GLY A 225 6.19 15.58 -18.04
C GLY A 225 4.83 15.16 -18.56
N VAL A 226 3.74 15.57 -17.89
CA VAL A 226 2.37 15.30 -18.31
C VAL A 226 2.05 15.99 -19.64
N GLU A 227 2.49 17.24 -19.84
CA GLU A 227 2.33 17.95 -21.11
C GLU A 227 3.02 17.24 -22.28
N GLY A 228 4.15 16.58 -22.00
CA GLY A 228 4.88 15.78 -22.99
C GLY A 228 4.28 14.40 -23.29
N LEU A 229 3.28 13.93 -22.53
CA LEU A 229 2.69 12.61 -22.73
C LEU A 229 1.86 12.56 -24.02
N ARG A 230 2.04 11.47 -24.77
CA ARG A 230 1.24 11.17 -25.96
C ARG A 230 0.27 10.05 -25.61
N VAL A 231 -0.98 10.41 -25.37
CA VAL A 231 -2.05 9.46 -25.10
C VAL A 231 -2.98 9.44 -26.30
N ASP A 232 -3.22 8.24 -26.82
CA ASP A 232 -4.17 7.99 -27.89
C ASP A 232 -5.38 7.25 -27.31
N VAL A 233 -6.57 7.77 -27.58
CA VAL A 233 -7.84 7.14 -27.23
C VAL A 233 -8.64 6.92 -28.51
N ALA A 234 -8.78 5.65 -28.90
CA ALA A 234 -9.49 5.24 -30.11
C ALA A 234 -8.98 5.92 -31.41
N GLY A 235 -7.66 6.10 -31.53
CA GLY A 235 -7.01 6.71 -32.69
C GLY A 235 -6.99 8.24 -32.68
N GLN A 236 -7.41 8.87 -31.58
CA GLN A 236 -7.40 10.32 -31.41
C GLN A 236 -6.39 10.72 -30.33
N PRO A 237 -5.45 11.64 -30.63
CA PRO A 237 -4.51 12.14 -29.64
C PRO A 237 -5.23 13.05 -28.65
N VAL A 238 -4.99 12.83 -27.35
CA VAL A 238 -5.53 13.64 -26.26
C VAL A 238 -4.43 14.56 -25.74
N PRO A 239 -4.53 15.89 -25.94
CA PRO A 239 -3.60 16.82 -25.32
C PRO A 239 -3.81 16.84 -23.81
N LEU A 240 -2.72 16.78 -23.05
CA LEU A 240 -2.76 16.71 -21.59
C LEU A 240 -1.98 17.87 -20.99
N THR A 241 -2.48 18.37 -19.88
CA THR A 241 -1.77 19.28 -18.97
C THR A 241 -2.16 18.88 -17.54
N ALA A 242 -1.40 19.31 -16.55
CA ALA A 242 -1.72 19.03 -15.15
C ALA A 242 -1.45 20.24 -14.26
N SER A 243 -2.33 20.40 -13.28
CA SER A 243 -2.17 21.34 -12.18
C SER A 243 -1.65 20.64 -10.95
N VAL A 244 -0.77 21.31 -10.19
CA VAL A 244 -0.15 20.75 -8.99
C VAL A 244 -0.27 21.70 -7.82
N GLY A 245 -0.79 21.19 -6.70
CA GLY A 245 -0.75 21.84 -5.40
C GLY A 245 0.33 21.24 -4.52
N LEU A 246 1.43 21.96 -4.28
CA LEU A 246 2.57 21.49 -3.50
C LEU A 246 2.60 22.15 -2.11
N VAL A 247 2.78 21.35 -1.07
CA VAL A 247 2.98 21.82 0.31
C VAL A 247 4.27 21.24 0.86
N SER A 248 5.15 22.12 1.34
CA SER A 248 6.31 21.75 2.16
C SER A 248 6.14 22.32 3.56
N GLU A 249 6.02 21.45 4.54
CA GLU A 249 5.69 21.78 5.93
C GLU A 249 6.84 21.41 6.85
N LYS A 250 6.99 22.16 7.95
CA LYS A 250 7.96 21.80 8.99
C LYS A 250 7.39 20.68 9.85
N GLY A 251 8.17 19.62 10.03
CA GLY A 251 7.83 18.50 10.91
C GLY A 251 7.60 18.98 12.34
N ARG A 252 6.42 18.67 12.88
CA ARG A 252 6.01 18.95 14.27
C ARG A 252 5.02 17.90 14.76
N ARG A 253 4.90 17.75 16.08
CA ARG A 253 4.11 16.67 16.71
C ARG A 253 2.60 16.77 16.45
N ASP A 254 2.11 17.99 16.25
CA ASP A 254 0.71 18.33 16.00
C ASP A 254 0.37 18.37 14.49
N LEU A 255 1.32 18.08 13.60
CA LEU A 255 1.06 18.03 12.17
C LEU A 255 0.24 16.79 11.81
N THR A 256 -0.92 17.00 11.20
CA THR A 256 -1.81 15.92 10.76
C THR A 256 -1.76 15.74 9.24
N ILE A 257 -2.16 14.56 8.78
CA ILE A 257 -2.25 14.24 7.34
C ILE A 257 -3.33 15.11 6.69
N GLU A 258 -4.45 15.25 7.37
CA GLU A 258 -5.62 16.00 6.94
C GLU A 258 -5.23 17.47 6.67
N ALA A 259 -4.52 18.11 7.60
CA ALA A 259 -4.09 19.50 7.45
C ALA A 259 -3.10 19.71 6.29
N LEU A 260 -2.22 18.74 6.02
CA LEU A 260 -1.31 18.80 4.86
C LEU A 260 -2.08 18.71 3.55
N LEU A 261 -3.01 17.77 3.47
CA LEU A 261 -3.78 17.51 2.25
C LEU A 261 -4.81 18.59 1.96
N GLU A 262 -5.47 19.13 2.98
CA GLU A 262 -6.36 20.30 2.83
C GLU A 262 -5.59 21.50 2.27
N ARG A 263 -4.36 21.73 2.75
CA ARG A 263 -3.53 22.80 2.21
C ARG A 263 -3.05 22.49 0.79
N ALA A 264 -2.69 21.24 0.49
CA ALA A 264 -2.30 20.85 -0.85
C ALA A 264 -3.47 21.00 -1.83
N SER A 265 -4.70 20.69 -1.40
CA SER A 265 -5.92 20.94 -2.17
C SER A 265 -6.13 22.43 -2.42
N THR A 266 -5.93 23.27 -1.40
CA THR A 266 -6.03 24.74 -1.56
C THR A 266 -5.02 25.26 -2.59
N GLU A 267 -3.80 24.75 -2.60
CA GLU A 267 -2.81 25.11 -3.63
C GLU A 267 -3.18 24.55 -5.01
N LEU A 268 -3.74 23.34 -5.08
CA LEU A 268 -4.20 22.77 -6.34
C LEU A 268 -5.32 23.61 -6.96
N ASP A 269 -6.26 24.09 -6.15
CA ASP A 269 -7.32 24.99 -6.61
C ASP A 269 -6.74 26.32 -7.12
N ARG A 270 -5.73 26.88 -6.44
CA ARG A 270 -5.02 28.07 -6.94
C ARG A 270 -4.33 27.86 -8.28
N ALA A 271 -3.73 26.68 -8.50
CA ALA A 271 -3.10 26.35 -9.78
C ALA A 271 -4.15 26.29 -10.90
N ARG A 272 -5.33 25.70 -10.64
CA ARG A 272 -6.45 25.68 -11.58
C ARG A 272 -7.00 27.08 -11.85
N ASP A 273 -7.20 27.88 -10.82
CA ASP A 273 -7.71 29.26 -10.93
C ASP A 273 -6.75 30.17 -11.70
N ALA A 274 -5.44 29.85 -11.70
CA ALA A 274 -4.42 30.54 -12.49
C ALA A 274 -4.40 30.14 -13.98
N GLY A 275 -5.30 29.25 -14.42
CA GLY A 275 -5.40 28.79 -15.81
C GLY A 275 -4.87 27.38 -16.07
N GLY A 276 -4.49 26.65 -15.02
CA GLY A 276 -3.96 25.29 -15.10
C GLY A 276 -2.52 25.20 -15.62
N ASN A 277 -2.06 24.00 -15.95
CA ASN A 277 -0.71 23.69 -16.43
C ASN A 277 0.41 24.35 -15.60
N CYS A 278 0.28 24.36 -14.28
CA CYS A 278 1.23 25.02 -13.40
C CYS A 278 1.26 24.41 -11.99
N VAL A 279 2.28 24.81 -11.23
CA VAL A 279 2.43 24.45 -9.82
C VAL A 279 2.11 25.67 -8.95
N SER A 280 1.12 25.55 -8.06
CA SER A 280 1.01 26.45 -6.90
C SER A 280 1.66 25.78 -5.71
N ARG A 281 2.30 26.57 -4.83
CA ARG A 281 2.95 26.01 -3.66
C ARG A 281 2.83 26.86 -2.41
N TRP A 282 2.78 26.15 -1.28
CA TRP A 282 2.96 26.70 0.04
C TRP A 282 4.19 26.10 0.72
N VAL A 283 4.97 26.94 1.38
CA VAL A 283 6.15 26.51 2.15
C VAL A 283 6.06 27.14 3.53
N HIS A 284 6.20 26.33 4.57
CA HIS A 284 6.18 26.83 5.95
C HIS A 284 7.29 27.87 6.15
N PRO A 285 7.00 29.04 6.76
CA PRO A 285 7.95 30.15 6.85
C PRO A 285 9.31 29.79 7.45
N ALA A 286 9.34 28.88 8.41
CA ALA A 286 10.57 28.47 9.11
C ALA A 286 11.51 27.56 8.29
N ILE A 287 11.06 27.02 7.15
CA ILE A 287 11.88 26.18 6.25
C ILE A 287 11.96 26.78 4.85
N ARG A 288 11.47 28.01 4.67
CA ARG A 288 11.45 28.67 3.37
C ARG A 288 12.88 29.03 2.95
N GLU A 289 13.31 28.46 1.84
CA GLU A 289 14.55 28.80 1.16
C GLU A 289 14.28 29.79 0.02
N PRO A 290 15.25 30.63 -0.39
CA PRO A 290 15.15 31.39 -1.63
C PRO A 290 14.97 30.44 -2.81
N VAL A 291 14.07 30.78 -3.74
CA VAL A 291 13.88 29.96 -4.95
C VAL A 291 15.12 30.11 -5.84
N PRO A 292 15.77 29.02 -6.26
CA PRO A 292 16.83 29.13 -7.27
C PRO A 292 16.23 29.73 -8.55
N ALA A 293 16.92 30.70 -9.15
CA ALA A 293 16.52 31.26 -10.43
C ALA A 293 16.47 30.13 -11.47
N VAL A 294 15.30 29.87 -12.04
CA VAL A 294 15.15 28.88 -13.11
C VAL A 294 15.86 29.43 -14.35
N SER A 295 17.00 28.85 -14.73
CA SER A 295 17.59 29.10 -16.04
C SER A 295 16.68 28.45 -17.08
N SER A 296 16.34 29.18 -18.14
CA SER A 296 15.41 28.81 -19.22
C SER A 296 15.77 27.56 -20.05
N ASP A 297 16.79 26.80 -19.66
CA ASP A 297 17.49 25.88 -20.55
C ASP A 297 17.09 24.41 -20.41
N LEU A 298 16.00 24.09 -19.69
CA LEU A 298 15.50 22.71 -19.58
C LEU A 298 14.52 22.27 -20.70
N ARG A 299 14.31 23.10 -21.74
CA ARG A 299 13.72 22.65 -23.01
C ARG A 299 14.77 21.92 -23.85
N GLY A 300 15.16 20.72 -23.43
CA GLY A 300 16.00 19.88 -24.26
C GLY A 300 16.69 18.77 -23.49
N THR A 301 16.12 17.58 -23.52
CA THR A 301 16.76 16.37 -24.07
C THR A 301 15.70 15.26 -24.05
N VAL A 302 14.95 15.12 -25.14
CA VAL A 302 14.28 13.84 -25.43
C VAL A 302 15.41 12.89 -25.81
N VAL A 303 15.77 11.98 -24.92
CA VAL A 303 16.68 10.88 -25.27
C VAL A 303 15.94 10.01 -26.27
N GLY A 304 16.28 10.16 -27.55
CA GLY A 304 15.82 9.29 -28.61
C GLY A 304 16.25 7.87 -28.32
N VAL A 305 15.28 6.97 -28.15
CA VAL A 305 15.52 5.53 -28.15
C VAL A 305 15.96 5.15 -29.56
N ASP A 306 17.26 4.97 -29.75
CA ASP A 306 17.82 4.45 -30.98
C ASP A 306 17.40 2.99 -31.15
N ARG A 307 16.36 2.78 -31.95
CA ARG A 307 16.02 1.47 -32.51
C ARG A 307 16.71 1.35 -33.84
N ARG A 308 17.90 0.75 -33.86
CA ARG A 308 18.38 -0.04 -35.00
C ARG A 308 19.52 -0.96 -34.59
N ASN A 309 19.15 -2.23 -34.36
CA ASN A 309 20.07 -3.35 -34.43
C ASN A 309 19.67 -4.14 -35.69
N LYS A 310 20.42 -3.93 -36.77
CA LYS A 310 20.63 -4.86 -37.90
C LYS A 310 21.81 -4.40 -38.71
#